data_AF-A0A9E1AYS9-F1
#
_entry.id   AF-A0A9E1AYS9-F1
#
_cell.length_a   1.000
_cell.length_b   1.000
_cell.length_c   1.000
_cell.angle_alpha   90.00
_cell.angle_beta   90.00
_cell.angle_gamma   90.00
#
_symmetry.space_group_name_H-M   'P 1'
#
loop_
_entity.id
_entity.type
_entity.pdbx_description
1 polymer ?
#
loop_
_entity_poly.entity_id
_entity_poly.type
_entity_poly.pdbx_seq_one_letter_code
_entity_poly.pdbx_strand_id
1 'polypeptide(L)' 'MKVERHFGLRIEDELLRKFRYVCEYDGRSANAQILYMIRKCVQEYEKEHGEIKLELEKE' A
#
# COMPACT_ATOMS: atom_id res chain seq x y z
N MET A 1 20.60 -3.02 1.78
CA MET A 1 19.75 -2.21 2.68
C MET A 1 18.52 -1.78 1.90
N LYS A 2 17.31 -2.17 2.31
CA LYS A 2 16.08 -1.62 1.71
C LYS A 2 15.88 -0.23 2.30
N VAL A 3 15.72 0.78 1.45
CA VAL A 3 15.37 2.13 1.91
C VAL A 3 13.91 2.10 2.31
N GLU A 4 13.63 2.07 3.62
CA GLU A 4 12.26 2.17 4.13
C GLU A 4 11.85 3.64 4.10
N ARG A 5 10.80 3.96 3.34
CA ARG A 5 10.20 5.30 3.26
C ARG A 5 8.90 5.27 4.07
N HIS A 6 8.70 6.21 4.98
CA HIS A 6 7.45 6.36 5.70
C HIS A 6 6.39 6.99 4.80
N PHE A 7 5.24 6.32 4.65
CA PHE A 7 4.10 6.84 3.93
C PHE A 7 3.00 7.25 4.91
N GLY A 8 2.81 8.56 5.09
CA GLY A 8 1.73 9.12 5.90
C GLY A 8 0.50 9.38 5.03
N LEU A 9 -0.67 8.91 5.47
CA LEU A 9 -1.93 9.12 4.77
C LEU A 9 -2.94 9.82 5.69
N ARG A 10 -3.64 10.83 5.17
CA ARG A 10 -4.76 11.47 5.89
C ARG A 10 -6.04 10.73 5.58
N ILE A 11 -6.68 10.23 6.62
CA ILE A 11 -7.92 9.45 6.55
C ILE A 11 -8.79 9.85 7.74
N GLU A 12 -10.11 9.81 7.56
CA GLU A 12 -11.06 10.01 8.65
C GLU A 12 -10.89 8.92 9.72
N ASP A 13 -10.97 9.32 11.00
CA ASP A 13 -10.74 8.42 12.14
C ASP A 13 -11.69 7.22 12.13
N GLU A 14 -12.97 7.44 11.81
CA GLU A 14 -13.97 6.38 11.75
C GLU A 14 -13.62 5.33 10.68
N LEU A 15 -13.18 5.78 9.50
CA LEU A 15 -12.79 4.90 8.42
C LEU A 15 -11.54 4.10 8.77
N LEU A 16 -10.56 4.73 9.43
CA LEU A 16 -9.36 4.03 9.91
C LEU A 16 -9.70 2.94 10.94
N ARG A 17 -10.63 3.21 11.85
CA ARG A 17 -11.10 2.21 12.83
C ARG A 17 -11.78 1.02 12.15
N LYS A 18 -12.69 1.28 11.21
CA LYS A 18 -13.34 0.24 10.40
C LYS A 18 -12.32 -0.59 9.62
N PHE A 19 -11.34 0.06 9.02
CA PHE A 19 -10.27 -0.61 8.29
C PHE A 19 -9.44 -1.53 9.20
N ARG A 20 -9.04 -1.04 10.38
CA ARG A 20 -8.30 -1.85 11.36
C ARG A 20 -9.09 -3.06 11.82
N TYR A 21 -10.38 -2.89 12.11
CA TYR A 21 -11.27 -3.99 12.50
C TYR A 21 -11.27 -5.12 11.46
N VAL A 22 -11.39 -4.77 10.17
CA VAL A 22 -11.34 -5.76 9.07
C VAL A 22 -9.96 -6.42 8.96
N CYS A 23 -8.88 -5.64 9.10
CA CYS A 23 -7.53 -6.19 9.05
C CYS A 23 -7.25 -7.18 10.20
N GLU A 24 -7.69 -6.85 11.42
CA GLU A 24 -7.57 -7.70 12.59
C GLU A 24 -8.36 -9.00 12.42
N TYR A 25 -9.56 -8.93 11.83
CA TYR A 25 -10.34 -10.10 11.47
C TYR A 25 -9.59 -11.04 10.51
N ASP A 26 -8.89 -10.48 9.51
CA ASP A 26 -8.06 -11.23 8.56
C ASP A 26 -6.67 -11.61 9.12
N GLY A 27 -6.36 -11.27 10.37
CA GLY A 27 -5.07 -11.54 11.01
C GLY A 27 -3.89 -10.75 10.43
N ARG A 28 -4.16 -9.60 9.80
CA ARG A 28 -3.14 -8.73 9.17
C ARG A 28 -3.04 -7.38 9.88
N SER A 29 -1.86 -6.80 9.88
CA SER A 29 -1.73 -5.40 10.28
C SER A 29 -2.29 -4.48 9.19
N ALA A 30 -2.81 -3.32 9.59
CA ALA A 30 -3.26 -2.28 8.66
C ALA A 30 -2.18 -1.94 7.62
N ASN A 31 -0.92 -1.81 8.03
CA ASN A 31 0.19 -1.53 7.12
C ASN A 31 0.42 -2.68 6.13
N ALA A 32 0.36 -3.94 6.56
CA ALA A 32 0.53 -5.08 5.67
C ALA A 32 -0.60 -5.14 4.63
N GLN A 33 -1.83 -4.85 5.05
CA GLN A 33 -2.98 -4.82 4.15
C GLN A 33 -2.88 -3.66 3.13
N ILE A 34 -2.49 -2.46 3.57
CA ILE A 34 -2.25 -1.32 2.66
C ILE A 34 -1.14 -1.65 1.65
N LEU A 35 -0.03 -2.23 2.11
CA LEU A 35 1.07 -2.62 1.23
C LEU A 35 0.62 -3.66 0.19
N TYR A 36 -0.20 -4.63 0.60
CA TYR A 36 -0.80 -5.60 -0.30
C TYR A 36 -1.70 -4.93 -1.35
N MET A 37 -2.58 -4.01 -0.93
CA MET A 37 -3.46 -3.26 -1.83
C MET A 37 -2.67 -2.44 -2.85
N ILE A 38 -1.61 -1.74 -2.42
CA ILE A 38 -0.74 -0.95 -3.31
C ILE A 38 -0.08 -1.86 -4.35
N ARG A 39 0.50 -3.00 -3.92
CA ARG A 39 1.13 -3.95 -4.83
C ARG A 39 0.16 -4.51 -5.84
N LYS A 40 -1.04 -4.88 -5.40
CA LYS A 40 -2.08 -5.40 -6.27
C LYS A 40 -2.50 -4.35 -7.30
N CYS A 41 -2.71 -3.10 -6.88
CA CYS A 41 -3.02 -1.99 -7.76
C CYS A 41 -1.94 -1.78 -8.83
N VAL A 42 -0.66 -1.75 -8.44
CA VAL A 42 0.46 -1.63 -9.39
C VAL A 42 0.48 -2.80 -10.37
N GLN A 43 0.32 -4.04 -9.89
CA GLN A 43 0.33 -5.22 -10.74
C GLN A 43 -0.84 -5.24 -11.73
N GLU A 44 -2.04 -4.86 -11.29
CA GLU A 44 -3.22 -4.75 -12.16
C GLU A 44 -3.00 -3.68 -13.24
N TYR A 45 -2.48 -2.51 -12.84
CA TYR A 45 -2.14 -1.44 -13.77
C TYR A 45 -1.07 -1.87 -14.78
N GLU A 46 0.02 -2.51 -14.34
CA GLU A 46 1.10 -2.98 -15.23
C GLU A 46 0.62 -4.05 -16.21
N LYS A 47 -0.35 -4.87 -15.82
CA LYS A 47 -0.95 -5.87 -16.70
C LYS A 47 -1.75 -5.21 -17.83
N GLU A 48 -2.43 -4.10 -17.56
CA GLU A 48 -3.27 -3.40 -18.54
C GLU A 48 -2.48 -2.40 -19.40
N HIS A 49 -1.49 -1.72 -18.82
CA HIS A 49 -0.78 -0.60 -19.44
C HIS A 49 0.67 -0.90 -19.82
N GLY A 50 1.23 -2.03 -19.38
CA GLY A 50 2.64 -2.36 -19.50
C GLY A 50 3.47 -1.94 -18.28
N GLU A 51 4.71 -2.42 -18.21
CA GLU A 51 5.61 -2.25 -17.06
C GLU A 51 5.91 -0.78 -16.75
N ILE A 52 5.81 -0.40 -15.47
CA ILE A 52 6.14 0.96 -15.04
C ILE A 52 7.66 1.06 -14.90
N LYS A 53 8.29 1.79 -15.82
CA LYS A 53 9.72 2.12 -15.74
C LYS A 53 9.92 3.37 -14.91
N LEU A 54 10.22 3.21 -13.63
CA LEU A 54 10.70 4.30 -12.78
C LEU A 54 12.21 4.44 -12.94
N GLU A 55 12.67 5.56 -13.48
CA GLU A 55 14.07 5.93 -13.33
C GLU A 55 14.29 6.27 -11.85
N LEU A 56 15.07 5.44 -11.17
CA LEU A 56 15.45 5.70 -9.78
C LEU A 56 16.36 6.93 -9.76
N GLU A 57 15.78 8.12 -9.64
CA GLU A 57 16.55 9.29 -9.22
C GLU A 57 17.15 8.97 -7.85
N LYS A 58 18.47 8.75 -7.86
CA LYS A 58 19.28 8.60 -6.67
C LYS A 58 19.33 9.98 -5.99
N GLU A 59 18.47 10.17 -5.01
CA GLU A 59 18.64 11.20 -3.98
C GLU A 59 19.54 10.66 -2.86
#